data_AF-A0A7Y5LEJ2-F1
#
_entry.id   AF-A0A7Y5LEJ2-F1
#
_cell.length_a   1.000
_cell.length_b   1.000
_cell.length_c   1.000
_cell.angle_alpha   90.00
_cell.angle_beta   90.00
_cell.angle_gamma   90.00
#
_symmetry.space_group_name_H-M   'P 1'
#
loop_
_entity.id
_entity.type
_entity.pdbx_description
1 polymer ?
#
loop_
_entity_poly.entity_id
_entity_poly.type
_entity_poly.pdbx_seq_one_letter_code
_entity_poly.pdbx_strand_id
1 'polypeptide(L)'
;LGGRSQEIPNPETGSSRRAALIGMYLALLSILMFFAAFSVVMFARRGTSDDWVSLPLPDILWINTVLLVASSGCLEWARRSLHRGHREVFNFCWTAGVLLGVGFFFGQYTAWSELLKDGFYINSGPSSSFFYMITVAHALHLSGGLVCLLYVEFEALRFRLGPAKRTFVDVSRNYWHFMGAIWVYVILLFQFWG
;
A
#
# COMPACT_ATOMS: atom_id res chain seq x y z
N LEU A 1 9.26 -54.44 -3.06
CA LEU A 1 10.34 -53.45 -2.85
C LEU A 1 9.89 -52.14 -3.49
N GLY A 2 9.17 -51.32 -2.71
CA GLY A 2 8.53 -50.10 -3.21
C GLY A 2 9.55 -49.00 -3.45
N GLY A 3 9.70 -48.60 -4.70
CA GLY A 3 10.51 -47.46 -5.11
C GLY A 3 9.96 -46.18 -4.49
N ARG A 4 10.76 -45.54 -3.64
CA ARG A 4 10.53 -44.16 -3.21
C ARG A 4 10.62 -43.28 -4.45
N SER A 5 9.47 -42.80 -4.92
CA SER A 5 9.39 -41.71 -5.88
C SER A 5 10.14 -40.52 -5.26
N GLN A 6 11.38 -40.29 -5.68
CA GLN A 6 12.07 -39.03 -5.40
C GLN A 6 11.26 -37.95 -6.11
N GLU A 7 10.51 -37.18 -5.34
CA GLU A 7 9.83 -35.97 -5.80
C GLU A 7 10.94 -34.99 -6.21
N ILE A 8 11.26 -34.97 -7.51
CA ILE A 8 12.25 -34.03 -8.05
C ILE A 8 11.71 -32.62 -7.78
N PRO A 9 12.43 -31.77 -7.03
CA PRO A 9 11.98 -30.41 -6.78
C PRO A 9 11.84 -29.70 -8.12
N ASN A 10 10.62 -29.36 -8.52
CA ASN A 10 10.36 -28.74 -9.82
C ASN A 10 11.09 -27.37 -9.88
N PRO A 11 12.13 -27.22 -10.72
CA PRO A 11 12.96 -26.00 -10.78
C PRO A 11 12.16 -24.77 -11.25
N GLU A 12 11.01 -24.98 -11.91
CA GLU A 12 10.15 -23.90 -12.42
C GLU A 12 9.48 -23.10 -11.30
N THR A 13 9.28 -23.69 -10.12
CA THR A 13 8.68 -22.99 -8.98
C THR A 13 9.62 -21.94 -8.38
N GLY A 14 10.94 -22.19 -8.43
CA GLY A 14 11.96 -21.29 -7.89
C GLY A 14 12.28 -20.11 -8.81
N SER A 15 12.35 -20.33 -10.13
CA SER A 15 12.58 -19.26 -11.12
C SER A 15 11.40 -18.30 -11.19
N SER A 16 10.17 -18.83 -11.19
CA SER A 16 8.93 -18.03 -11.20
C SER A 16 8.80 -17.14 -9.96
N ARG A 17 9.22 -17.64 -8.78
CA ARG A 17 9.24 -16.85 -7.53
C ARG A 17 10.23 -15.70 -7.60
N ARG A 18 11.44 -15.94 -8.09
CA ARG A 18 12.48 -14.89 -8.24
C ARG A 18 12.02 -13.82 -9.23
N ALA A 19 11.44 -14.22 -10.36
CA ALA A 19 10.91 -13.29 -11.35
C ALA A 19 9.81 -12.38 -10.76
N ALA A 20 8.85 -12.95 -10.00
CA ALA A 20 7.80 -12.17 -9.34
C ALA A 20 8.36 -11.17 -8.30
N LEU A 21 9.37 -11.59 -7.53
CA LEU A 21 10.02 -10.70 -6.56
C LEU A 21 10.80 -9.57 -7.24
N ILE A 22 11.55 -9.88 -8.31
CA ILE A 22 12.27 -8.87 -9.09
C ILE A 22 11.29 -7.87 -9.70
N GLY A 23 10.22 -8.35 -10.35
CA GLY A 23 9.18 -7.50 -10.92
C GLY A 23 8.54 -6.59 -9.86
N MET A 24 8.25 -7.13 -8.68
CA MET A 24 7.77 -6.34 -7.55
C MET A 24 8.77 -5.24 -7.16
N TYR A 25 10.04 -5.58 -6.90
CA TYR A 25 11.02 -4.56 -6.47
C TYR A 25 11.27 -3.47 -7.53
N LEU A 26 11.26 -3.83 -8.81
CA LEU A 26 11.33 -2.86 -9.90
C LEU A 26 10.11 -1.93 -9.90
N ALA A 27 8.92 -2.48 -9.67
CA ALA A 27 7.71 -1.66 -9.52
C ALA A 27 7.79 -0.75 -8.28
N LEU A 28 8.25 -1.25 -7.13
CA LEU A 28 8.42 -0.45 -5.91
C LEU A 28 9.43 0.69 -6.14
N LEU A 29 10.54 0.42 -6.82
CA LEU A 29 11.54 1.42 -7.17
C LEU A 29 10.97 2.50 -8.10
N SER A 30 10.21 2.10 -9.13
CA SER A 30 9.55 3.05 -10.03
C SER A 30 8.59 3.98 -9.28
N ILE A 31 7.78 3.41 -8.38
CA ILE A 31 6.86 4.19 -7.54
C ILE A 31 7.64 5.13 -6.62
N LEU A 32 8.73 4.66 -6.02
CA LEU A 32 9.59 5.50 -5.18
C LEU A 32 10.13 6.70 -5.96
N MET A 33 10.65 6.46 -7.17
CA MET A 33 11.19 7.52 -8.02
C MET A 33 10.11 8.52 -8.44
N PHE A 34 8.89 8.05 -8.72
CA PHE A 34 7.74 8.90 -8.98
C PHE A 34 7.47 9.85 -7.81
N PHE A 35 7.28 9.33 -6.59
CA PHE A 35 7.02 10.17 -5.40
C PHE A 35 8.20 11.09 -5.05
N ALA A 36 9.44 10.60 -5.21
CA ALA A 36 10.63 11.41 -4.99
C ALA A 36 10.71 12.59 -5.96
N ALA A 37 10.43 12.37 -7.25
CA ALA A 37 10.42 13.43 -8.27
C ALA A 37 9.37 14.50 -7.93
N PHE A 38 8.15 14.09 -7.56
CA PHE A 38 7.11 15.04 -7.13
C PHE A 38 7.52 15.83 -5.88
N SER A 39 8.19 15.19 -4.93
CA SER A 39 8.65 15.83 -3.70
C SER A 39 9.74 16.88 -3.97
N VAL A 40 10.68 16.59 -4.88
CA VAL A 40 11.71 17.55 -5.31
C VAL A 40 11.09 18.75 -6.02
N VAL A 41 10.12 18.53 -6.90
CA VAL A 41 9.43 19.62 -7.61
C VAL A 41 8.65 20.50 -6.63
N MET A 42 7.94 19.90 -5.68
CA MET A 42 7.24 20.63 -4.61
C MET A 42 8.21 21.52 -3.83
N PHE A 43 9.33 20.96 -3.39
CA PHE A 43 10.35 21.67 -2.62
C PHE A 43 10.96 22.84 -3.41
N ALA A 44 11.34 22.62 -4.67
CA ALA A 44 11.89 23.65 -5.53
C ALA A 44 10.89 24.78 -5.78
N ARG A 45 9.61 24.45 -6.02
CA ARG A 45 8.54 25.42 -6.25
C ARG A 45 8.25 26.25 -5.00
N ARG A 46 8.25 25.63 -3.82
CA ARG A 46 8.13 26.33 -2.53
C ARG A 46 9.27 27.32 -2.32
N GLY A 47 10.51 26.94 -2.65
CA GLY A 47 11.67 27.82 -2.51
C GLY A 47 11.70 29.02 -3.48
N THR A 48 10.87 29.02 -4.53
CA THR A 48 10.88 30.05 -5.58
C THR A 48 9.73 31.06 -5.46
N SER A 49 8.68 30.78 -4.68
CA SER A 49 7.46 31.62 -4.63
C SER A 49 6.91 31.78 -3.21
N ASP A 50 6.62 33.02 -2.82
CA ASP A 50 6.04 33.37 -1.51
C ASP A 50 4.52 33.10 -1.41
N ASP A 51 3.87 32.68 -2.50
CA ASP A 51 2.43 32.37 -2.54
C ASP A 51 2.08 31.01 -1.90
N TRP A 52 2.98 30.45 -1.10
CA TRP A 52 2.79 29.13 -0.48
C TRP A 52 1.96 29.24 0.80
N VAL A 53 0.66 28.95 0.68
CA VAL A 53 -0.24 28.87 1.83
C VAL A 53 -0.25 27.44 2.37
N SER A 54 0.04 27.30 3.66
CA SER A 54 -0.05 26.00 4.35
C SER A 54 -1.49 25.51 4.39
N LEU A 55 -1.70 24.27 3.96
CA LEU A 55 -3.02 23.66 3.98
C LEU A 55 -3.39 23.25 5.40
N PRO A 56 -4.60 23.56 5.89
CA PRO A 56 -5.11 22.93 7.10
C PRO A 56 -5.35 21.46 6.81
N LEU A 57 -4.36 20.62 7.17
CA LEU A 57 -4.43 19.17 7.01
C LEU A 57 -5.53 18.63 7.94
N PRO A 58 -6.57 17.97 7.41
CA PRO A 58 -7.64 17.49 8.26
C PRO A 58 -7.17 16.38 9.19
N ASP A 59 -7.63 16.39 10.45
CA ASP A 59 -7.20 15.43 11.49
C ASP A 59 -7.49 13.97 11.12
N ILE A 60 -8.46 13.74 10.22
CA ILE A 60 -8.79 12.40 9.71
C ILE A 60 -7.60 11.72 9.01
N LEU A 61 -6.63 12.47 8.50
CA LEU A 61 -5.41 11.92 7.90
C LEU A 61 -4.54 11.16 8.92
N TRP A 62 -4.58 11.56 10.20
CA TRP A 62 -3.90 10.82 11.28
C TRP A 62 -4.61 9.51 11.57
N ILE A 63 -5.95 9.52 11.60
CA ILE A 63 -6.76 8.31 11.74
C ILE A 63 -6.48 7.34 10.59
N ASN A 64 -6.42 7.83 9.36
CA ASN A 64 -6.06 7.03 8.17
C ASN A 64 -4.69 6.38 8.30
N THR A 65 -3.72 7.14 8.80
CA THR A 65 -2.36 6.64 9.03
C THR A 65 -2.34 5.52 10.07
N VAL A 66 -3.07 5.68 11.19
CA VAL A 66 -3.22 4.63 12.20
C VAL A 66 -3.91 3.39 11.63
N LEU A 67 -4.99 3.56 10.86
CA LEU A 67 -5.69 2.47 10.18
C LEU A 67 -4.76 1.68 9.26
N LEU A 68 -3.92 2.38 8.51
CA LEU A 68 -3.05 1.75 7.51
C LEU A 68 -1.84 1.05 8.15
N VAL A 69 -1.31 1.59 9.25
CA VAL A 69 -0.31 0.92 10.08
C VAL A 69 -0.92 -0.32 10.77
N ALA A 70 -2.13 -0.22 11.29
CA ALA A 70 -2.85 -1.35 11.86
C ALA A 70 -3.12 -2.44 10.81
N SER A 71 -3.55 -2.07 9.61
CA SER A 71 -3.73 -2.97 8.46
C SER A 71 -2.44 -3.74 8.14
N SER A 72 -1.33 -3.03 8.08
CA SER A 72 0.01 -3.60 7.90
C SER A 72 0.37 -4.62 9.01
N GLY A 73 0.09 -4.30 10.28
CA GLY A 73 0.26 -5.22 11.39
C GLY A 73 -0.58 -6.49 11.27
N CYS A 74 -1.86 -6.35 10.89
CA CYS A 74 -2.78 -7.47 10.67
C CYS A 74 -2.28 -8.41 9.55
N LEU A 75 -1.80 -7.88 8.44
CA LEU A 75 -1.29 -8.68 7.32
C LEU A 75 -0.01 -9.45 7.68
N GLU A 76 0.89 -8.83 8.46
CA GLU A 76 2.09 -9.52 8.96
C GLU A 76 1.72 -10.65 9.93
N TRP A 77 0.73 -10.42 10.81
CA TRP A 77 0.21 -11.47 11.70
C TRP A 77 -0.44 -12.62 10.92
N ALA A 78 -1.20 -12.30 9.88
CA ALA A 78 -1.79 -13.29 8.99
C ALA A 78 -0.69 -14.18 8.40
N ARG A 79 0.35 -13.59 7.80
CA ARG A 79 1.48 -14.34 7.21
C ARG A 79 2.14 -15.30 8.20
N ARG A 80 2.37 -14.85 9.44
CA ARG A 80 2.96 -15.70 10.50
C ARG A 80 2.04 -16.88 10.85
N SER A 81 0.74 -16.64 10.90
CA SER A 81 -0.27 -17.68 11.18
C SER A 81 -0.33 -18.73 10.05
N LEU A 82 -0.17 -18.31 8.80
CA LEU A 82 -0.09 -19.21 7.64
C LEU A 82 1.17 -20.12 7.68
N HIS A 83 2.29 -19.63 8.22
CA HIS A 83 3.49 -20.44 8.46
C HIS A 83 3.29 -21.46 9.58
N ARG A 84 2.50 -21.13 10.60
CA ARG A 84 2.16 -22.03 11.72
C ARG A 84 1.03 -23.01 11.39
N GLY A 85 0.49 -23.00 10.17
CA GLY A 85 -0.60 -23.88 9.74
C GLY A 85 -2.01 -23.47 10.19
N HIS A 86 -2.15 -22.36 10.93
CA HIS A 86 -3.44 -21.88 11.44
C HIS A 86 -4.18 -21.06 10.38
N ARG A 87 -4.91 -21.74 9.49
CA ARG A 87 -5.59 -21.13 8.33
C ARG A 87 -6.76 -20.22 8.71
N GLU A 88 -7.51 -20.56 9.75
CA GLU A 88 -8.63 -19.74 10.22
C GLU A 88 -8.16 -18.37 10.71
N VAL A 89 -7.09 -18.36 11.51
CA VAL A 89 -6.44 -17.13 11.99
C VAL A 89 -5.85 -16.34 10.81
N PHE A 90 -5.27 -17.01 9.81
CA PHE A 90 -4.81 -16.34 8.59
C PHE A 90 -5.95 -15.62 7.88
N ASN A 91 -7.07 -16.30 7.60
CA ASN A 91 -8.21 -15.69 6.91
C ASN A 91 -8.76 -14.52 7.72
N PHE A 92 -8.97 -14.68 9.02
CA PHE A 92 -9.47 -13.61 9.89
C PHE A 92 -8.56 -12.38 9.89
N CYS A 93 -7.26 -12.55 10.13
CA CYS A 93 -6.31 -11.44 10.15
C CYS A 93 -6.12 -10.81 8.77
N TRP A 94 -6.18 -11.60 7.70
CA TRP A 94 -6.07 -11.10 6.33
C TRP A 94 -7.27 -10.24 5.95
N THR A 95 -8.49 -10.75 6.18
CA THR A 95 -9.73 -10.01 5.96
C THR A 95 -9.76 -8.73 6.80
N ALA A 96 -9.34 -8.78 8.07
CA ALA A 96 -9.23 -7.58 8.90
C ALA A 96 -8.25 -6.55 8.30
N GLY A 97 -7.09 -7.00 7.80
CA GLY A 97 -6.13 -6.13 7.10
C GLY A 97 -6.70 -5.48 5.84
N VAL A 98 -7.44 -6.24 5.03
CA VAL A 98 -8.13 -5.75 3.83
C VAL A 98 -9.21 -4.73 4.20
N LEU A 99 -10.05 -5.03 5.18
CA LEU A 99 -11.12 -4.13 5.64
C LEU A 99 -10.56 -2.80 6.18
N LEU A 100 -9.48 -2.84 6.95
CA LEU A 100 -8.78 -1.63 7.40
C LEU A 100 -8.22 -0.84 6.20
N GLY A 101 -7.71 -1.52 5.19
CA GLY A 101 -7.27 -0.92 3.93
C GLY A 101 -8.41 -0.26 3.16
N VAL A 102 -9.59 -0.87 3.13
CA VAL A 102 -10.80 -0.25 2.55
C VAL A 102 -11.23 0.96 3.39
N GLY A 103 -11.16 0.86 4.72
CA GLY A 103 -11.42 1.98 5.64
C GLY A 103 -10.55 3.21 5.36
N PHE A 104 -9.28 3.00 4.98
CA PHE A 104 -8.40 4.08 4.55
C PHE A 104 -8.96 4.85 3.35
N PHE A 105 -9.54 4.18 2.34
CA PHE A 105 -10.14 4.86 1.19
C PHE A 105 -11.33 5.74 1.60
N PHE A 106 -12.17 5.28 2.53
CA PHE A 106 -13.27 6.08 3.06
C PHE A 106 -12.78 7.32 3.81
N GLY A 107 -11.75 7.17 4.64
CA GLY A 107 -11.15 8.29 5.32
C GLY A 107 -10.44 9.25 4.36
N GLN A 108 -9.84 8.74 3.28
CA GLN A 108 -9.22 9.57 2.24
C GLN A 108 -10.25 10.40 1.47
N TYR A 109 -11.38 9.78 1.13
CA TYR A 109 -12.51 10.46 0.51
C TYR A 109 -13.08 11.56 1.42
N THR A 110 -13.17 11.28 2.73
CA THR A 110 -13.64 12.26 3.71
C THR A 110 -12.67 13.44 3.82
N ALA A 111 -11.36 13.18 3.86
CA ALA A 111 -10.33 14.23 3.88
C ALA A 111 -10.44 15.15 2.65
N TRP A 112 -10.61 14.59 1.45
CA TRP A 112 -10.83 15.38 0.24
C TRP A 112 -12.15 16.16 0.30
N SER A 113 -13.22 15.58 0.83
CA SER A 113 -14.51 16.26 0.97
C SER A 113 -14.42 17.45 1.92
N GLU A 114 -13.69 17.34 3.03
CA GLU A 114 -13.46 18.44 3.98
C GLU A 114 -12.67 19.57 3.33
N LEU A 115 -11.55 19.27 2.67
CA LEU A 115 -10.75 20.27 1.96
C LEU A 115 -11.54 20.99 0.86
N LEU A 116 -12.42 20.28 0.15
CA LEU A 116 -13.30 20.88 -0.86
C LEU A 116 -14.34 21.82 -0.23
N LYS A 117 -14.87 21.50 0.96
CA LYS A 117 -15.82 22.36 1.68
C LYS A 117 -15.15 23.63 2.20
N ASP A 118 -13.89 23.53 2.60
CA ASP A 118 -13.09 24.65 3.10
C ASP A 118 -12.56 25.55 1.96
N GLY A 119 -12.92 25.27 0.70
CA GLY A 119 -12.56 26.09 -0.46
C GLY A 119 -11.18 25.78 -1.06
N PHE A 120 -10.50 24.73 -0.58
CA PHE A 120 -9.24 24.23 -1.13
C PHE A 120 -9.51 23.22 -2.25
N TYR A 121 -9.80 23.74 -3.44
CA TYR A 121 -9.88 22.99 -4.68
C TYR A 121 -8.49 22.71 -5.25
N ILE A 122 -8.41 21.79 -6.22
CA ILE A 122 -7.17 21.47 -6.96
C ILE A 122 -6.54 22.73 -7.57
N ASN A 123 -7.32 23.74 -7.93
CA ASN A 123 -6.85 24.99 -8.55
C ASN A 123 -6.85 26.21 -7.60
N SER A 124 -7.17 26.04 -6.31
CA SER A 124 -7.21 27.17 -5.37
C SER A 124 -5.82 27.68 -5.04
N GLY A 125 -4.81 26.82 -5.13
CA GLY A 125 -3.45 27.18 -4.88
C GLY A 125 -2.46 26.06 -5.23
N PRO A 126 -1.20 26.40 -5.45
CA PRO A 126 -0.15 25.43 -5.78
C PRO A 126 0.01 24.33 -4.73
N SER A 127 -0.06 24.67 -3.43
CA SER A 127 0.03 23.70 -2.32
C SER A 127 -1.10 22.67 -2.41
N SER A 128 -2.35 23.11 -2.60
CA SER A 128 -3.49 22.21 -2.82
C SER A 128 -3.32 21.34 -4.06
N SER A 129 -2.83 21.87 -5.18
CA SER A 129 -2.61 21.08 -6.40
C SER A 129 -1.64 19.93 -6.15
N PHE A 130 -0.50 20.20 -5.48
CA PHE A 130 0.48 19.17 -5.14
C PHE A 130 -0.10 18.14 -4.16
N PHE A 131 -0.85 18.59 -3.15
CA PHE A 131 -1.52 17.70 -2.20
C PHE A 131 -2.49 16.73 -2.88
N TYR A 132 -3.42 17.24 -3.69
CA TYR A 132 -4.36 16.36 -4.40
C TYR A 132 -3.65 15.44 -5.38
N MET A 133 -2.67 15.93 -6.14
CA MET A 133 -1.97 15.12 -7.13
C MET A 133 -1.16 13.97 -6.47
N ILE A 134 -0.43 14.26 -5.39
CA ILE A 134 0.33 13.25 -4.65
C ILE A 134 -0.60 12.25 -3.95
N THR A 135 -1.65 12.73 -3.28
CA THR A 135 -2.59 11.85 -2.55
C THR A 135 -3.46 11.00 -3.49
N VAL A 136 -3.91 11.54 -4.63
CA VAL A 136 -4.64 10.77 -5.65
C VAL A 136 -3.72 9.74 -6.31
N ALA A 137 -2.49 10.12 -6.67
CA ALA A 137 -1.52 9.17 -7.19
C ALA A 137 -1.24 8.06 -6.19
N HIS A 138 -1.13 8.38 -4.89
CA HIS A 138 -0.97 7.39 -3.84
C HIS A 138 -2.18 6.45 -3.75
N ALA A 139 -3.40 6.98 -3.72
CA ALA A 139 -4.62 6.20 -3.70
C ALA A 139 -4.73 5.25 -4.91
N LEU A 140 -4.29 5.70 -6.09
CA LEU A 140 -4.25 4.88 -7.30
C LEU A 140 -3.25 3.72 -7.19
N HIS A 141 -2.05 3.96 -6.67
CA HIS A 141 -1.08 2.87 -6.44
C HIS A 141 -1.56 1.91 -5.35
N LEU A 142 -2.11 2.45 -4.26
CA LEU A 142 -2.66 1.66 -3.16
C LEU A 142 -3.83 0.78 -3.62
N SER A 143 -4.67 1.26 -4.54
CA SER A 143 -5.79 0.46 -5.08
C SER A 143 -5.31 -0.75 -5.87
N GLY A 144 -4.21 -0.63 -6.61
CA GLY A 144 -3.54 -1.77 -7.24
C GLY A 144 -3.08 -2.83 -6.22
N GLY A 145 -2.55 -2.39 -5.08
CA GLY A 145 -2.22 -3.26 -3.95
C GLY A 145 -3.45 -3.93 -3.33
N LEU A 146 -4.55 -3.18 -3.18
CA LEU A 146 -5.80 -3.68 -2.62
C LEU A 146 -6.40 -4.79 -3.49
N VAL A 147 -6.38 -4.62 -4.81
CA VAL A 147 -6.82 -5.65 -5.76
C VAL A 147 -5.99 -6.94 -5.61
N CYS A 148 -4.67 -6.82 -5.45
CA CYS A 148 -3.82 -7.98 -5.18
C CYS A 148 -4.16 -8.67 -3.84
N LEU A 149 -4.45 -7.90 -2.78
CA LEU A 149 -4.86 -8.47 -1.49
C LEU A 149 -6.20 -9.20 -1.58
N LEU A 150 -7.18 -8.61 -2.28
CA LEU A 150 -8.50 -9.21 -2.52
C LEU A 150 -8.40 -10.51 -3.34
N TYR A 151 -7.50 -10.53 -4.34
CA TYR A 151 -7.23 -11.74 -5.12
C TYR A 151 -6.69 -12.87 -4.23
N VAL A 152 -5.74 -12.55 -3.33
CA VAL A 152 -5.20 -13.52 -2.36
C VAL A 152 -6.26 -13.99 -1.38
N GLU A 153 -7.11 -13.08 -0.89
CA GLU A 153 -8.21 -13.39 0.02
C GLU A 153 -9.21 -14.35 -0.63
N PHE A 154 -9.65 -14.07 -1.84
CA PHE A 154 -10.58 -14.92 -2.58
C PHE A 154 -10.05 -16.34 -2.76
N GLU A 155 -8.76 -16.47 -3.05
CA GLU A 155 -8.13 -17.77 -3.25
C GLU A 155 -7.87 -18.51 -1.93
N ALA A 156 -7.63 -17.77 -0.86
CA ALA A 156 -7.53 -18.32 0.49
C ALA A 156 -8.85 -18.93 0.95
N LEU A 157 -9.96 -18.26 0.69
CA LEU A 157 -11.32 -18.74 0.97
C LEU A 157 -11.67 -20.00 0.16
N ARG A 158 -11.10 -20.18 -1.03
CA ARG A 158 -11.24 -21.40 -1.85
C ARG A 158 -10.31 -22.55 -1.45
N PHE A 159 -9.59 -22.43 -0.33
CA PHE A 159 -8.63 -23.42 0.19
C PHE A 159 -7.46 -23.76 -0.75
N ARG A 160 -7.17 -22.92 -1.75
CA ARG A 160 -6.14 -23.17 -2.79
C ARG A 160 -4.80 -22.48 -2.52
N LEU A 161 -4.31 -22.54 -1.30
CA LEU A 161 -3.01 -21.95 -0.91
C LEU A 161 -1.85 -22.90 -1.20
N GLY A 162 -1.58 -23.13 -2.49
CA GLY A 162 -0.41 -23.89 -2.96
C GLY A 162 0.92 -23.13 -2.79
N PRO A 163 2.08 -23.78 -2.97
CA PRO A 163 3.41 -23.16 -2.82
C PRO A 163 3.61 -21.93 -3.71
N ALA A 164 3.12 -21.97 -4.95
CA ALA A 164 3.18 -20.84 -5.87
C ALA A 164 2.39 -19.62 -5.34
N LYS A 165 1.26 -19.85 -4.66
CA LYS A 165 0.40 -18.79 -4.12
C LYS A 165 0.95 -18.16 -2.85
N ARG A 166 1.80 -18.88 -2.10
CA ARG A 166 2.56 -18.29 -0.98
C ARG A 166 3.50 -17.17 -1.44
N THR A 167 4.07 -17.28 -2.64
CA THR A 167 4.83 -16.17 -3.23
C THR A 167 3.96 -14.93 -3.44
N PHE A 168 2.74 -15.09 -3.96
CA PHE A 168 1.82 -13.97 -4.14
C PHE A 168 1.39 -13.33 -2.83
N VAL A 169 1.22 -14.12 -1.75
CA VAL A 169 0.99 -13.59 -0.39
C VAL A 169 2.17 -12.72 0.05
N ASP A 170 3.40 -13.23 -0.09
CA ASP A 170 4.61 -12.50 0.30
C ASP A 170 4.78 -11.20 -0.50
N VAL A 171 4.55 -11.25 -1.82
CA VAL A 171 4.62 -10.10 -2.73
C VAL A 171 3.57 -9.06 -2.39
N SER A 172 2.30 -9.46 -2.24
CA SER A 172 1.19 -8.54 -1.96
C SER A 172 1.35 -7.86 -0.60
N ARG A 173 1.78 -8.62 0.42
CA ARG A 173 2.09 -8.07 1.75
C ARG A 173 3.25 -7.06 1.68
N ASN A 174 4.34 -7.40 0.98
CA ASN A 174 5.49 -6.50 0.89
C ASN A 174 5.14 -5.21 0.13
N TYR A 175 4.35 -5.32 -0.95
CA TYR A 175 3.82 -4.18 -1.67
C TYR A 175 2.96 -3.28 -0.77
N TRP A 176 2.05 -3.87 -0.01
CA TRP A 176 1.17 -3.13 0.91
C TRP A 176 1.95 -2.37 1.99
N HIS A 177 2.93 -3.03 2.63
CA HIS A 177 3.81 -2.38 3.60
C HIS A 177 4.58 -1.21 3.00
N PHE A 178 5.14 -1.40 1.80
CA PHE A 178 5.88 -0.34 1.12
C PHE A 178 4.98 0.85 0.80
N MET A 179 3.76 0.59 0.34
CA MET A 179 2.80 1.65 0.07
C MET A 179 2.41 2.39 1.36
N GLY A 180 2.26 1.67 2.47
CA GLY A 180 2.08 2.32 3.78
C GLY A 180 3.26 3.16 4.25
N ALA A 181 4.50 2.74 3.97
CA ALA A 181 5.67 3.56 4.24
C ALA A 181 5.69 4.84 3.41
N ILE A 182 5.30 4.78 2.12
CA ILE A 182 5.14 5.96 1.27
C ILE A 182 4.05 6.89 1.84
N TRP A 183 2.93 6.35 2.31
CA TRP A 183 1.88 7.17 2.89
C TRP A 183 2.38 8.00 4.08
N VAL A 184 3.07 7.34 5.01
CA VAL A 184 3.68 8.03 6.16
C VAL A 184 4.68 9.08 5.69
N TYR A 185 5.53 8.76 4.70
CA TYR A 185 6.44 9.73 4.10
C TYR A 185 5.71 10.95 3.53
N VAL A 186 4.62 10.75 2.77
CA VAL A 186 3.82 11.83 2.19
C VAL A 186 3.20 12.70 3.28
N ILE A 187 2.60 12.10 4.32
CA ILE A 187 2.02 12.86 5.43
C ILE A 187 3.10 13.68 6.14
N LEU A 188 4.27 13.10 6.41
CA LEU A 188 5.37 13.83 7.04
C LEU A 188 5.90 14.95 6.12
N LEU A 189 5.96 14.72 4.81
CA LEU A 189 6.35 15.75 3.85
C LEU A 189 5.43 16.96 3.95
N PHE A 190 4.11 16.77 3.95
CA PHE A 190 3.16 17.89 4.09
C PHE A 190 3.08 18.47 5.51
N GLN A 191 3.32 17.68 6.56
CA GLN A 191 3.31 18.20 7.93
C GLN A 191 4.52 19.10 8.23
N PHE A 192 5.70 18.70 7.78
CA PHE A 192 6.92 19.48 7.99
C PHE A 192 7.12 20.56 6.91
N TRP A 193 6.73 20.27 5.67
CA TRP A 193 7.04 21.11 4.51
C TRP A 193 5.81 21.63 3.74
N GLY A 194 4.59 21.43 4.24
CA GLY A 194 3.35 21.86 3.60
C GLY A 194 2.93 23.30 3.86
#